data_AF-A0A1H1RTF5-F1
#
_entry.id   AF-A0A1H1RTF5-F1
#
_cell.length_a   1.000
_cell.length_b   1.000
_cell.length_c   1.000
_cell.angle_alpha   90.00
_cell.angle_beta   90.00
_cell.angle_gamma   90.00
#
_symmetry.space_group_name_H-M   'P 1'
#
loop_
_entity.id
_entity.type
_entity.pdbx_description
1 polymer ?
#
loop_
_entity_poly.entity_id
_entity_poly.type
_entity_poly.pdbx_seq_one_letter_code
_entity_poly.pdbx_strand_id
1 'polypeptide(L)'
;MPAEFVHCRGARSWRTRPTTLDVRSYAADLQLSDEARLRARVERAVREGDLPATTDPVVLAEFVQTLRQGLSARSELGAGRTELTGVARLALTLLTLK
;
A
#
# COMPACT_ATOMS: atom_id res chain seq x y z
N MET A 1 58.99 -13.20 30.90
CA MET A 1 58.81 -11.87 31.53
C MET A 1 58.32 -10.90 30.45
N PRO A 2 57.04 -10.48 30.50
CA PRO A 2 56.41 -9.62 29.51
C PRO A 2 56.31 -8.15 29.96
N ALA A 3 56.31 -7.22 29.00
CA ALA A 3 55.68 -5.90 29.03
C ALA A 3 55.67 -5.46 27.55
N GLU A 4 54.58 -5.06 26.91
CA GLU A 4 53.70 -3.99 27.33
C GLU A 4 52.24 -4.24 26.93
N PHE A 5 51.39 -4.24 27.95
CA PHE A 5 49.98 -3.97 27.86
C PHE A 5 49.79 -2.46 27.64
N VAL A 6 49.27 -2.06 26.49
CA VAL A 6 48.41 -0.87 26.42
C VAL A 6 47.02 -1.32 26.01
N HIS A 7 46.14 -1.09 26.97
CA HIS A 7 44.74 -1.37 27.01
C HIS A 7 43.97 -0.42 26.09
N CYS A 8 43.15 -0.97 25.19
CA CYS A 8 41.88 -0.34 24.87
C CYS A 8 40.75 -1.39 24.93
N ARG A 9 39.75 -1.04 25.74
CA ARG A 9 38.59 -1.83 26.15
C ARG A 9 37.71 -2.29 24.96
N GLY A 10 37.28 -3.54 25.04
CA GLY A 10 35.88 -3.90 24.76
C GLY A 10 35.43 -3.91 23.31
N ALA A 11 35.88 -4.88 22.52
CA ALA A 11 35.15 -5.29 21.32
C ALA A 11 34.05 -6.30 21.70
N ARG A 12 33.03 -5.83 22.45
CA ARG A 12 31.70 -6.44 22.37
C ARG A 12 31.30 -6.34 20.91
N SER A 13 30.93 -7.48 20.31
CA SER A 13 30.42 -7.61 18.94
C SER A 13 29.82 -6.30 18.42
N TRP A 14 30.47 -5.69 17.43
CA TRP A 14 29.88 -4.63 16.60
C TRP A 14 28.75 -5.27 15.78
N ARG A 15 27.66 -5.62 16.45
CA ARG A 15 26.40 -5.92 15.82
C ARG A 15 25.75 -4.56 15.64
N THR A 16 26.11 -3.85 14.57
CA THR A 16 25.25 -2.78 14.05
C THR A 16 23.94 -3.47 13.73
N ARG A 17 22.96 -3.33 14.63
CA ARG A 17 21.58 -3.70 14.29
C ARG A 17 21.25 -2.84 13.09
N PRO A 18 20.82 -3.42 11.95
CA PRO A 18 20.27 -2.58 10.93
C PRO A 18 19.07 -1.87 11.57
N THR A 19 19.12 -0.54 11.66
CA THR A 19 17.93 0.31 11.76
C THR A 19 17.21 0.23 10.41
N THR A 20 16.88 -0.99 9.98
CA THR A 20 16.09 -1.22 8.78
C THR A 20 14.64 -1.05 9.17
N LEU A 21 13.96 -0.19 8.42
CA LEU A 21 12.52 -0.10 8.42
C LEU A 21 11.93 -1.50 8.23
N ASP A 22 10.95 -1.86 9.06
CA ASP A 22 10.11 -3.01 8.76
C ASP A 22 9.23 -2.64 7.56
N VAL A 23 9.68 -3.06 6.38
CA VAL A 23 9.01 -2.78 5.10
C VAL A 23 7.57 -3.32 5.10
N ARG A 24 7.32 -4.45 5.79
CA ARG A 24 5.99 -5.03 5.85
C ARG A 24 5.06 -4.17 6.69
N SER A 25 5.51 -3.71 7.87
CA SER A 25 4.68 -2.86 8.72
C SER A 25 4.40 -1.52 8.03
N TYR A 26 5.42 -0.91 7.43
CA TYR A 26 5.27 0.34 6.69
C TYR A 26 4.32 0.21 5.50
N ALA A 27 4.41 -0.88 4.72
CA ALA A 27 3.48 -1.13 3.63
C ALA A 27 2.04 -1.35 4.11
N ALA A 28 1.86 -2.01 5.26
CA ALA A 28 0.53 -2.18 5.87
C ALA A 28 -0.05 -0.82 6.31
N ASP A 29 0.76 0.05 6.93
CA ASP A 29 0.33 1.39 7.32
C ASP A 29 -0.11 2.24 6.12
N LEU A 30 0.63 2.15 5.00
CA LEU A 30 0.24 2.81 3.76
C LEU A 30 -1.08 2.28 3.20
N GLN A 31 -1.28 0.96 3.23
CA GLN A 31 -2.53 0.34 2.76
C GLN A 31 -3.74 0.77 3.60
N LEU A 32 -3.60 0.83 4.93
CA LEU A 32 -4.66 1.30 5.83
C LEU A 32 -4.96 2.79 5.62
N SER A 33 -3.93 3.61 5.40
CA SER A 33 -4.10 5.03 5.09
C SER A 33 -4.81 5.23 3.74
N ASP A 34 -4.47 4.46 2.72
CA ASP A 34 -5.10 4.52 1.40
C ASP A 34 -6.59 4.12 1.48
N GLU A 35 -6.90 3.03 2.20
CA GLU A 35 -8.27 2.56 2.42
C GLU A 35 -9.11 3.63 3.11
N ALA A 36 -8.59 4.23 4.19
CA ALA A 36 -9.29 5.28 4.93
C ALA A 36 -9.63 6.49 4.05
N ARG A 37 -8.70 6.89 3.16
CA ARG A 37 -8.91 7.98 2.20
C ARG A 37 -9.96 7.63 1.14
N LEU A 38 -9.90 6.41 0.60
CA LEU A 38 -10.88 5.93 -0.38
C LEU A 38 -12.28 5.87 0.22
N ARG A 39 -12.41 5.29 1.41
CA ARG A 39 -13.68 5.22 2.14
C ARG A 39 -14.27 6.61 2.37
N ALA A 40 -13.50 7.55 2.88
CA ALA A 40 -13.96 8.93 3.10
C ALA A 40 -14.44 9.59 1.79
N ARG A 41 -13.78 9.31 0.66
CA ARG A 41 -14.21 9.79 -0.66
C ARG A 41 -15.53 9.18 -1.10
N VAL A 42 -15.72 7.87 -0.88
CA VAL A 42 -16.96 7.15 -1.21
C VAL A 42 -18.12 7.63 -0.33
N GLU A 43 -17.92 7.75 0.99
CA GLU A 43 -18.91 8.31 1.91
C GLU A 43 -19.36 9.71 1.47
N ARG A 44 -18.41 10.55 1.06
CA ARG A 44 -18.73 11.87 0.51
C ARG A 44 -19.56 11.76 -0.78
N ALA A 45 -19.17 10.91 -1.72
CA ALA A 45 -19.90 10.71 -2.97
C ALA A 45 -21.33 10.19 -2.74
N VAL A 46 -21.55 9.32 -1.75
CA VAL A 46 -22.89 8.88 -1.33
C VAL A 46 -23.70 10.05 -0.77
N ARG A 47 -23.13 10.87 0.12
CA ARG A 47 -23.80 12.06 0.68
C ARG A 47 -24.13 13.12 -0.38
N GLU A 48 -23.27 13.28 -1.38
CA GLU A 48 -23.42 14.25 -2.47
C GLU A 48 -24.37 13.76 -3.58
N GLY A 49 -24.75 12.47 -3.56
CA GLY A 49 -25.65 11.87 -4.56
C GLY A 49 -24.95 11.42 -5.85
N ASP A 50 -23.61 11.45 -5.89
CA ASP A 50 -22.79 10.91 -6.97
C ASP A 50 -22.88 9.37 -7.03
N LEU A 51 -23.14 8.73 -5.89
CA LEU A 51 -23.32 7.28 -5.77
C LEU A 51 -24.68 6.93 -5.15
N PRO A 52 -25.24 5.74 -5.44
CA PRO A 52 -26.46 5.26 -4.79
C PRO A 52 -26.33 5.22 -3.27
N ALA A 53 -27.41 5.58 -2.56
CA ALA A 53 -27.46 5.52 -1.10
C ALA A 53 -27.28 4.09 -0.52
N THR A 54 -27.48 3.07 -1.35
CA THR A 54 -27.26 1.65 -1.02
C THR A 54 -25.79 1.22 -1.13
N THR A 55 -24.89 2.10 -1.58
CA THR A 55 -23.47 1.78 -1.71
C THR A 55 -22.85 1.61 -0.32
N ASP A 56 -22.24 0.45 -0.07
CA ASP A 56 -21.39 0.26 1.10
C ASP A 56 -20.01 0.89 0.86
N PRO A 57 -19.63 1.96 1.61
CA PRO A 57 -18.36 2.65 1.39
C PRO A 57 -17.14 1.81 1.71
N VAL A 58 -17.25 0.86 2.64
CA VAL A 58 -16.14 -0.03 3.04
C VAL A 58 -15.87 -0.99 1.90
N VAL A 59 -16.91 -1.68 1.43
CA VAL A 59 -16.79 -2.69 0.36
C VAL A 59 -16.31 -2.05 -0.95
N LEU A 60 -16.81 -0.85 -1.30
CA LEU A 60 -16.36 -0.18 -2.51
C LEU A 60 -14.89 0.28 -2.40
N ALA A 61 -14.45 0.77 -1.24
CA ALA A 61 -13.06 1.14 -1.02
C ALA A 61 -12.13 -0.09 -1.14
N GLU A 62 -12.51 -1.21 -0.53
CA GLU A 62 -11.76 -2.47 -0.59
C GLU A 62 -11.66 -3.01 -2.04
N PHE A 63 -12.76 -2.94 -2.80
CA PHE A 63 -12.78 -3.32 -4.20
C PHE A 63 -11.79 -2.49 -5.03
N VAL A 64 -11.83 -1.16 -4.89
CA VAL A 64 -10.94 -0.25 -5.63
C VAL A 64 -9.47 -0.49 -5.25
N GLN A 65 -9.20 -0.69 -3.95
CA GLN A 65 -7.85 -0.99 -3.45
C GLN A 65 -7.31 -2.30 -4.03
N THR A 66 -8.12 -3.37 -3.99
CA THR A 66 -7.78 -4.68 -4.54
C THR A 66 -7.48 -4.59 -6.04
N LEU A 67 -8.32 -3.88 -6.79
CA LEU A 67 -8.12 -3.67 -8.22
C LEU A 67 -6.79 -2.94 -8.49
N ARG A 68 -6.52 -1.85 -7.77
CA ARG A 68 -5.28 -1.07 -7.90
C ARG A 68 -4.04 -1.94 -7.62
N GLN A 69 -4.08 -2.74 -6.55
CA GLN A 69 -2.98 -3.63 -6.19
C GLN A 69 -2.75 -4.70 -7.26
N GLY A 70 -3.82 -5.32 -7.78
CA GLY A 70 -3.73 -6.30 -8.87
C GLY A 70 -3.14 -5.70 -10.15
N LEU A 71 -3.50 -4.46 -10.50
CA LEU A 71 -2.91 -3.75 -11.63
C LEU A 71 -1.42 -3.46 -11.43
N SER A 72 -1.01 -3.07 -10.21
CA SER A 72 0.40 -2.86 -9.86
C SER A 72 1.21 -4.15 -10.02
N ALA A 73 0.73 -5.25 -9.44
CA ALA A 73 1.38 -6.56 -9.52
C ALA A 73 1.52 -7.02 -10.99
N ARG A 74 0.47 -6.85 -11.81
CA ARG A 74 0.55 -7.19 -13.23
C ARG A 74 1.51 -6.29 -14.01
N SER A 75 1.62 -5.01 -13.66
CA SER A 75 2.60 -4.11 -14.25
C SER A 75 4.04 -4.56 -13.95
N GLU A 76 4.30 -5.02 -12.73
CA GLU A 76 5.61 -5.57 -12.34
C GLU A 76 5.94 -6.87 -13.08
N LEU A 77 4.92 -7.67 -13.42
CA LEU A 77 5.04 -8.88 -14.22
C LEU A 77 5.11 -8.61 -15.74
N GLY A 78 5.19 -7.35 -16.18
CA GLY A 78 5.39 -6.97 -17.58
C GLY A 78 4.11 -6.83 -18.42
N ALA A 79 2.93 -6.76 -17.79
CA ALA A 79 1.69 -6.50 -18.52
C ALA A 79 1.74 -5.14 -19.25
N GLY A 80 1.20 -5.10 -20.47
CA GLY A 80 1.27 -3.91 -21.32
C GLY A 80 0.36 -2.78 -20.84
N ARG A 81 0.75 -1.53 -21.11
CA ARG A 81 -0.05 -0.34 -20.74
C ARG A 81 -1.49 -0.41 -21.27
N THR A 82 -1.68 -0.82 -22.52
CA THR A 82 -3.01 -0.93 -23.15
C THR A 82 -3.89 -1.95 -22.44
N GLU A 83 -3.31 -3.10 -22.07
CA GLU A 83 -3.99 -4.18 -21.35
C GLU A 83 -4.44 -3.72 -19.95
N LEU A 84 -3.53 -3.13 -19.17
CA LEU A 84 -3.83 -2.62 -17.82
C LEU A 84 -4.85 -1.48 -17.85
N THR A 85 -4.71 -0.55 -18.81
CA THR A 85 -5.65 0.57 -18.98
C THR A 85 -7.03 0.07 -19.42
N GLY A 86 -7.10 -1.02 -20.20
CA GLY A 86 -8.36 -1.65 -20.57
C GLY A 86 -9.15 -2.15 -19.36
N VAL A 87 -8.46 -2.81 -18.42
CA VAL A 87 -9.07 -3.28 -17.16
C VAL A 87 -9.52 -2.10 -16.29
N ALA A 88 -8.69 -1.08 -16.13
CA ALA A 88 -9.05 0.12 -15.37
C ALA A 88 -10.28 0.84 -15.97
N ARG A 89 -10.36 0.94 -17.30
CA ARG A 89 -11.52 1.53 -17.99
C ARG A 89 -12.78 0.71 -17.78
N LEU A 90 -12.70 -0.62 -17.90
CA LEU A 90 -13.83 -1.49 -17.63
C LEU A 90 -14.36 -1.31 -16.20
N ALA A 91 -13.45 -1.28 -15.21
CA ALA A 91 -13.83 -1.06 -13.83
C ALA A 91 -14.52 0.29 -13.64
N LEU A 92 -14.01 1.37 -14.26
CA LEU A 92 -14.67 2.67 -14.21
C LEU A 92 -16.08 2.63 -14.81
N THR A 93 -16.27 1.96 -15.95
CA THR A 93 -17.59 1.77 -16.57
C THR A 93 -18.55 1.03 -15.64
N LEU A 94 -18.09 -0.02 -14.97
CA LEU A 94 -18.91 -0.78 -14.01
C LEU A 94 -19.27 0.05 -12.76
N LEU A 95 -18.42 0.99 -12.37
CA LEU A 95 -18.66 1.90 -11.25
C LEU A 95 -19.52 3.11 -11.61
N THR A 96 -19.53 3.54 -12.87
CA THR A 96 -20.35 4.66 -13.37
C THR A 96 -21.69 4.23 -13.96
N LEU A 97 -21.94 2.92 -14.10
CA LEU A 97 -23.21 2.40 -14.57
C LEU A 97 -24.30 2.58 -13.51
N LYS A 98 -25.03 3.68 -13.70
CA LYS A 98 -26.38 3.92 -13.21
C LYS A 98 -27.38 3.19 -14.09
#